data_AF-A0A961XM39-F1
#
_entry.id   AF-A0A961XM39-F1
#
_cell.length_a   1.000
_cell.length_b   1.000
_cell.length_c   1.000
_cell.angle_alpha   90.00
_cell.angle_beta   90.00
_cell.angle_gamma   90.00
#
_symmetry.space_group_name_H-M   'P 1'
#
loop_
_entity.id
_entity.type
_entity.pdbx_description
1 polymer ?
#
loop_
_entity_poly.entity_id
_entity_poly.type
_entity_poly.pdbx_seq_one_letter_code
_entity_poly.pdbx_strand_id
1 'polypeptide(L)' 'IIGTGLGPYSPGTAYVLLHHYMGEVDGSIGAWGFARGGMGAITRAMAASFTASGGEIRTGSGIDHF' A
#
# COMPACT_ATOMS: atom_id res chain seq x y z
N ILE A 1 -10.38 -11.60 5.91
CA ILE A 1 -9.11 -12.00 6.56
C ILE A 1 -7.98 -11.35 5.78
N ILE A 2 -7.04 -10.68 6.46
CA ILE A 2 -5.77 -10.24 5.88
C ILE A 2 -4.73 -11.27 6.35
N GLY A 3 -4.03 -11.91 5.41
CA GLY A 3 -3.06 -12.97 5.71
C GLY A 3 -3.56 -14.39 5.41
N THR A 4 -2.89 -15.38 5.98
CA THR A 4 -3.06 -16.81 5.70
C THR A 4 -3.44 -17.56 6.98
N GLY A 5 -4.59 -18.25 6.98
CA GLY A 5 -5.10 -19.03 8.12
C GLY A 5 -4.54 -20.45 8.21
N LEU A 6 -3.26 -20.66 7.90
CA LEU A 6 -2.61 -21.98 7.92
C LEU A 6 -1.67 -22.11 9.12
N GLY A 7 -1.42 -23.34 9.56
CA GLY A 7 -0.55 -23.63 10.69
C GLY A 7 0.94 -23.42 10.37
N PRO A 8 1.82 -23.30 11.39
CA PRO A 8 3.24 -22.97 11.22
C PRO A 8 4.06 -24.00 10.43
N TYR A 9 3.56 -25.23 10.29
CA TYR A 9 4.21 -26.28 9.48
C TYR A 9 3.73 -26.30 8.02
N SER A 10 2.73 -25.50 7.66
CA SER A 10 2.27 -25.41 6.28
C SER A 10 3.30 -24.63 5.44
N PRO A 11 3.64 -25.10 4.22
CA PRO A 11 4.60 -24.42 3.35
C PRO A 11 4.26 -22.93 3.14
N GLY A 12 5.28 -22.07 3.17
CA GLY A 12 5.15 -20.62 2.95
C GLY A 12 4.72 -19.79 4.17
N THR A 13 4.25 -20.41 5.26
CA THR A 13 3.77 -19.67 6.45
C THR A 13 4.87 -18.92 7.22
N ALA A 14 6.11 -19.42 7.20
CA ALA A 14 7.26 -18.73 7.78
C ALA A 14 7.51 -17.36 7.12
N TYR A 15 7.38 -17.27 5.79
CA TYR A 15 7.50 -16.01 5.05
C TYR A 15 6.38 -15.05 5.42
N VAL A 16 5.13 -15.54 5.55
CA VAL A 16 3.98 -14.71 5.94
C VAL A 16 4.18 -14.12 7.33
N LEU A 17 4.63 -14.92 8.30
CA LEU A 17 4.93 -14.44 9.65
C LEU A 17 6.03 -13.37 9.63
N LEU A 18 7.15 -13.64 8.95
CA LEU A 18 8.23 -12.67 8.79
C LEU A 18 7.73 -11.37 8.18
N HIS A 19 6.94 -11.45 7.10
CA HIS A 19 6.40 -10.27 6.41
C HIS A 19 5.54 -9.38 7.30
N HIS A 20 4.77 -9.98 8.22
CA HIS A 20 3.95 -9.21 9.15
C HIS A 20 4.77 -8.60 10.29
N TYR A 21 5.90 -9.21 10.67
CA TYR A 21 6.75 -8.72 11.77
C TYR A 21 7.88 -7.78 11.34
N MET A 22 8.21 -7.73 10.05
CA MET A 22 9.36 -7.00 9.53
C MET A 22 9.21 -5.46 9.64
N GLY A 23 7.98 -4.96 9.77
CA GLY A 23 7.69 -3.52 9.85
C GLY A 23 7.29 -3.05 11.25
N GLU A 24 7.35 -1.73 11.45
CA GLU A 24 6.74 -1.05 12.59
C GLU A 24 5.93 0.16 12.14
N VAL A 25 5.00 0.61 12.99
CA VAL A 25 4.29 1.89 12.86
C VAL A 25 4.38 2.59 14.21
N ASP A 26 4.90 3.83 14.21
CA ASP A 26 5.02 4.68 15.40
C ASP A 26 5.64 3.96 16.63
N GLY A 27 6.73 3.21 16.41
CA GLY A 27 7.41 2.46 17.48
C GLY A 27 6.76 1.12 17.85
N SER A 28 5.67 0.73 17.19
CA SER A 28 4.98 -0.54 17.43
C SER A 28 5.32 -1.57 16.36
N ILE A 29 6.08 -2.60 16.74
CA ILE A 29 6.48 -3.71 15.86
C ILE A 29 5.27 -4.51 15.40
N GLY A 30 5.24 -4.87 14.13
CA GLY A 30 4.16 -5.63 13.50
C GLY A 30 2.83 -4.88 13.40
N ALA A 31 2.82 -3.60 13.77
CA ALA A 31 1.66 -2.75 13.58
C ALA A 31 1.48 -2.41 12.09
N TRP A 32 0.23 -2.14 11.74
CA TRP A 32 -0.19 -1.81 10.39
C TRP A 32 -1.30 -0.77 10.46
N GLY A 33 -1.44 0.01 9.39
CA GLY A 33 -2.41 1.10 9.31
C GLY A 33 -3.22 1.05 8.04
N PHE A 34 -4.36 1.74 8.07
CA PHE A 34 -5.19 1.97 6.89
C PHE A 34 -5.09 3.43 6.47
N ALA A 35 -5.04 3.67 5.16
CA ALA A 35 -5.13 5.02 4.63
C ALA A 35 -6.50 5.61 4.99
N ARG A 36 -6.49 6.70 5.76
CA ARG A 36 -7.72 7.45 6.07
C ARG A 36 -8.32 7.99 4.77
N GLY A 37 -9.59 7.68 4.52
CA GLY A 37 -10.27 8.02 3.25
C GLY A 37 -10.17 6.95 2.16
N GLY A 38 -9.73 5.73 2.51
CA GLY A 38 -9.71 4.55 1.64
C GLY A 38 -8.51 4.50 0.70
N MET A 39 -8.46 3.48 -0.15
CA MET A 39 -7.32 3.19 -1.04
C MET A 39 -6.93 4.37 -1.94
N GLY A 40 -7.90 5.17 -2.40
CA GLY A 40 -7.63 6.34 -3.23
C GLY A 40 -7.03 7.54 -2.49
N ALA A 41 -6.91 7.51 -1.16
CA ALA A 41 -6.37 8.65 -0.40
C ALA A 41 -4.90 8.91 -0.71
N ILE A 42 -4.10 7.85 -0.89
CA ILE A 42 -2.68 7.96 -1.21
C ILE A 42 -2.49 8.61 -2.59
N THR A 43 -3.17 8.09 -3.61
CA THR A 43 -3.05 8.62 -4.98
C THR A 43 -3.56 10.05 -5.09
N ARG A 44 -4.61 10.41 -4.35
CA ARG A 44 -5.08 11.81 -4.25
C ARG A 44 -4.06 12.73 -3.57
N ALA A 45 -3.39 12.27 -2.52
CA ALA A 45 -2.33 13.05 -1.88
C ALA A 45 -1.15 13.30 -2.83
N MET A 46 -0.75 12.27 -3.59
CA MET A 46 0.26 12.40 -4.64
C MET A 46 -0.18 13.39 -5.73
N ALA A 47 -1.41 13.27 -6.22
CA ALA A 47 -1.97 14.18 -7.21
C ALA A 47 -1.97 15.63 -6.71
N ALA A 48 -2.40 15.87 -5.47
CA ALA A 48 -2.39 17.19 -4.86
C ALA A 48 -0.96 17.78 -4.78
N SER A 49 0.02 16.97 -4.35
CA SER A 49 1.43 17.40 -4.29
C SER A 49 1.99 17.75 -5.67
N PHE A 50 1.66 16.96 -6.70
CA PHE A 50 2.10 17.20 -8.06
C PHE A 50 1.49 18.48 -8.65
N THR A 51 0.18 18.67 -8.50
CA THR A 51 -0.50 19.90 -8.94
C THR A 51 -0.01 21.13 -8.17
N ALA A 52 0.26 21.02 -6.87
CA ALA A 52 0.86 22.10 -6.09
C ALA A 52 2.27 22.49 -6.59
N SER A 53 2.97 21.55 -7.23
CA SER A 53 4.26 21.78 -7.88
C SER A 53 4.13 22.30 -9.32
N GLY A 54 2.92 22.65 -9.77
CA GLY A 54 2.64 23.16 -11.12
C GLY A 54 2.37 22.06 -12.17
N GLY A 55 2.25 20.80 -11.75
CA GLY A 55 1.97 19.69 -12.64
C GLY A 55 0.51 19.61 -13.12
N GLU A 56 0.32 19.26 -14.39
CA GLU A 56 -1.00 19.02 -14.99
C GLU A 56 -1.29 17.51 -15.08
N ILE A 57 -2.42 17.07 -14.51
CA ILE A 57 -2.88 15.68 -14.59
C ILE A 57 -3.92 15.57 -15.69
N ARG A 58 -3.65 14.73 -16.69
CA ARG A 58 -4.57 14.44 -17.79
C ARG A 58 -5.19 13.06 -17.60
N THR A 59 -6.51 13.01 -17.55
CA THR A 59 -7.28 11.76 -17.46
C THR A 59 -8.01 11.48 -18.76
N GLY A 60 -8.28 10.21 -19.07
CA GLY A 60 -8.95 9.84 -20.32
C GLY A 60 -8.08 9.99 -21.57
N SER A 61 -6.77 10.19 -21.39
CA SER A 61 -5.79 10.22 -22.47
C SER A 61 -5.12 8.85 -22.61
N GLY A 62 -5.82 7.92 -23.26
CA GLY A 62 -5.21 6.64 -23.66
C GLY A 62 -4.00 6.88 -24.59
N ILE A 63 -3.03 5.97 -24.56
CA ILE A 63 -1.84 6.01 -25.42
C ILE A 63 -2.09 5.02 -26.57
N ASP A 64 -2.12 5.48 -27.82
CA ASP A 64 -2.42 4.61 -28.97
C ASP A 64 -1.22 3.76 -29.41
N HIS A 65 0.00 4.26 -29.23
CA HIS A 65 1.26 3.57 -29.54
C HIS A 65 2.35 3.99 -28.52
N PHE A 66 3.16 3.03 -28.08
CA PHE A 66 4.31 3.25 -27.19
C PHE A 66 5.56 3.67 -27.96
#